data_AF-A0A960MAK9-F1
#
_entry.id   AF-A0A960MAK9-F1
#
_cell.length_a   1.000
_cell.length_b   1.000
_cell.length_c   1.000
_cell.angle_alpha   90.00
_cell.angle_beta   90.00
_cell.angle_gamma   90.00
#
_symmetry.space_group_name_H-M   'P 1'
#
loop_
_entity.id
_entity.type
_entity.pdbx_description
1 polymer ?
#
loop_
_entity_poly.entity_id
_entity_poly.type
_entity_poly.pdbx_seq_one_letter_code
_entity_poly.pdbx_strand_id
1 'polypeptide(L)'
;MNCILFRGNSYQAKKGYFKGTHRIVSPEETWEKIAPLTSQIGVSRVANVTGLDRIGIPVTAVIRPEALTLSTSSGKGLDLCTSLVSGLMESLELHCAEEADLSYLHLPYHELSKRVKTIPIDRLPLRKNSLFRPDWPERWTIGWDLFNQEEVAVPLLSVIHNYKIVRQEPSELHSFEMTSNGLASGNHFLEALAAGIYELIERDAITCHMFAFETVKAALPRV
;
A
#
# COMPACT_ATOMS: atom_id res chain seq x y z
N MET A 1 -7.49 19.05 -20.23
CA MET A 1 -6.21 18.31 -20.36
C MET A 1 -6.19 17.25 -19.28
N ASN A 2 -5.99 15.97 -19.62
CA ASN A 2 -6.02 14.85 -18.66
C ASN A 2 -4.63 14.67 -18.03
N CYS A 3 -4.24 15.58 -17.13
CA CYS A 3 -3.04 15.44 -16.31
C CYS A 3 -3.41 15.43 -14.82
N ILE A 4 -2.57 14.77 -14.02
CA ILE A 4 -2.67 14.78 -12.55
C ILE A 4 -1.56 15.68 -12.02
N LEU A 5 -1.91 16.61 -11.13
CA LEU A 5 -0.95 17.49 -10.47
C LEU A 5 -0.49 16.86 -9.16
N PHE A 6 0.81 16.86 -8.91
CA PHE A 6 1.40 16.41 -7.65
C PHE A 6 2.66 17.23 -7.35
N ARG A 7 2.67 17.91 -6.20
CA ARG A 7 3.77 18.78 -5.74
C ARG A 7 4.24 19.77 -6.82
N GLY A 8 3.29 20.42 -7.51
CA GLY A 8 3.57 21.39 -8.58
C GLY A 8 3.98 20.78 -9.92
N ASN A 9 4.16 19.46 -10.00
CA ASN A 9 4.50 18.77 -11.25
C ASN A 9 3.24 18.21 -11.91
N SER A 10 3.19 18.30 -13.24
CA SER A 10 2.11 17.73 -14.06
C SER A 10 2.54 16.36 -14.57
N TYR A 11 1.75 15.34 -14.26
CA TYR A 11 1.98 13.96 -14.68
C TYR A 11 0.95 13.53 -15.72
N GLN A 12 1.45 12.90 -16.79
CA GLN A 12 0.63 12.29 -17.83
C GLN A 12 1.34 11.03 -18.34
N ALA A 13 0.58 9.95 -18.53
CA ALA A 13 1.09 8.71 -19.09
C ALA A 13 0.04 8.05 -19.98
N LYS A 14 0.48 7.37 -21.04
CA LYS A 14 -0.39 6.60 -21.94
C LYS A 14 -0.29 5.12 -21.59
N LYS A 15 -1.44 4.44 -21.45
CA LYS A 15 -1.48 2.98 -21.30
C LYS A 15 -0.97 2.32 -22.58
N GLY A 16 -0.04 1.39 -22.44
CA GLY A 16 0.57 0.61 -23.53
C GLY A 16 0.20 -0.88 -23.50
N TYR A 17 -0.33 -1.37 -22.38
CA TYR A 17 -0.68 -2.78 -22.18
C TYR A 17 -2.06 -2.93 -21.53
N PHE A 18 -2.87 -3.87 -22.03
CA PHE A 18 -4.29 -4.01 -21.70
C PHE A 18 -4.75 -5.47 -21.46
N LYS A 19 -3.86 -6.46 -21.56
CA LYS A 19 -4.23 -7.88 -21.45
C LYS A 19 -4.23 -8.30 -19.98
N GLY A 20 -5.40 -8.43 -19.37
CA GLY A 20 -5.56 -8.82 -17.96
C GLY A 20 -5.25 -7.72 -16.94
N THR A 21 -4.42 -6.75 -17.29
CA THR A 21 -4.16 -5.54 -16.50
C THR A 21 -3.97 -4.33 -17.42
N HIS A 22 -4.03 -3.12 -16.86
CA HIS A 22 -3.82 -1.88 -17.57
C HIS A 22 -2.51 -1.23 -17.13
N ARG A 23 -1.49 -1.26 -18.00
CA ARG A 23 -0.15 -0.76 -17.70
C ARG A 23 0.41 0.11 -18.83
N ILE A 24 1.46 0.86 -18.56
CA ILE A 24 2.17 1.71 -19.53
C ILE A 24 3.12 0.90 -20.42
N VAL A 25 3.63 -0.22 -19.92
CA VAL A 25 4.54 -1.15 -20.60
C VAL A 25 4.09 -2.58 -20.38
N SER A 26 4.64 -3.52 -21.16
CA SER A 26 4.36 -4.95 -20.99
C SER A 26 4.92 -5.54 -19.69
N PRO A 27 4.40 -6.70 -19.22
CA PRO A 27 5.02 -7.46 -18.15
C PRO A 27 6.48 -7.82 -18.45
N GLU A 28 6.82 -8.15 -19.68
CA GLU A 28 8.19 -8.49 -20.10
C GLU A 28 9.15 -7.30 -19.91
N GLU A 29 8.76 -6.11 -20.37
CA GLU A 29 9.53 -4.88 -20.13
C GLU A 29 9.63 -4.51 -18.65
N THR A 30 8.57 -4.81 -17.87
CA THR A 30 8.61 -4.61 -16.41
C THR A 30 9.60 -5.58 -15.78
N TRP A 31 9.56 -6.85 -16.17
CA TRP A 31 10.46 -7.90 -15.71
C TRP A 31 11.92 -7.53 -15.94
N GLU A 32 12.28 -7.05 -17.14
CA GLU A 32 13.63 -6.60 -17.46
C GLU A 32 14.15 -5.52 -16.50
N LYS A 33 13.27 -4.64 -16.01
CA LYS A 33 13.63 -3.59 -15.06
C LYS A 33 13.77 -4.09 -13.62
N ILE A 34 12.90 -5.00 -13.19
CA ILE A 34 12.79 -5.37 -11.77
C ILE A 34 13.55 -6.65 -11.41
N ALA A 35 13.78 -7.56 -12.36
CA ALA A 35 14.53 -8.78 -12.09
C ALA A 35 15.95 -8.52 -11.52
N PRO A 36 16.72 -7.51 -12.00
CA PRO A 36 18.01 -7.17 -11.42
C PRO A 36 17.95 -6.65 -9.97
N LEU A 37 16.79 -6.18 -9.51
CA LEU A 37 16.61 -5.63 -8.16
C LEU A 37 16.33 -6.72 -7.11
N THR A 38 16.01 -7.94 -7.54
CA THR A 38 15.60 -9.05 -6.66
C THR A 38 16.59 -9.31 -5.52
N SER A 39 17.89 -9.37 -5.81
CA SER A 39 18.91 -9.58 -4.78
C SER A 39 19.06 -8.41 -3.82
N GLN A 40 18.90 -7.17 -4.31
CA GLN A 40 19.03 -5.95 -3.52
C GLN A 40 17.93 -5.85 -2.46
N ILE A 41 16.71 -6.27 -2.82
CA ILE A 41 15.59 -6.29 -1.88
C ILE A 41 15.54 -7.57 -1.04
N GLY A 42 16.53 -8.46 -1.16
CA GLY A 42 16.61 -9.69 -0.36
C GLY A 42 15.67 -10.81 -0.81
N VAL A 43 15.20 -10.81 -2.06
CA VAL A 43 14.51 -11.97 -2.63
C VAL A 43 15.50 -13.12 -2.77
N SER A 44 15.24 -14.19 -2.03
CA SER A 44 16.05 -15.42 -2.09
C SER A 44 15.59 -16.38 -3.18
N ARG A 45 14.27 -16.43 -3.42
CA ARG A 45 13.62 -17.43 -4.27
C ARG A 45 12.30 -16.88 -4.83
N VAL A 46 11.96 -17.34 -6.04
CA VAL A 46 10.63 -17.19 -6.63
C VAL A 46 10.17 -18.58 -7.07
N ALA A 47 9.02 -19.01 -6.59
CA ALA A 47 8.46 -20.34 -6.86
C ALA A 47 7.19 -20.23 -7.69
N ASN A 48 7.10 -20.97 -8.80
CA ASN A 48 5.83 -21.19 -9.48
C ASN A 48 5.03 -22.25 -8.71
N VAL A 49 3.90 -21.84 -8.11
CA VAL A 49 3.05 -22.69 -7.28
C VAL A 49 1.72 -23.03 -7.94
N THR A 50 1.56 -22.73 -9.23
CA THR A 50 0.35 -23.02 -10.02
C THR A 50 -0.11 -24.48 -9.89
N GLY A 51 0.84 -25.42 -9.87
CA GLY A 51 0.52 -26.86 -9.76
C GLY A 51 0.03 -27.31 -8.39
N LEU A 52 -0.06 -26.42 -7.39
CA LEU A 52 -0.66 -26.74 -6.09
C LEU A 52 -2.18 -26.62 -6.10
N ASP A 53 -2.77 -26.07 -7.17
CA ASP A 53 -4.22 -26.03 -7.38
C ASP A 53 -4.65 -26.85 -8.61
N ARG A 54 -5.97 -26.85 -8.87
CA ARG A 54 -6.60 -27.51 -10.04
C ARG A 54 -7.19 -26.53 -11.06
N ILE A 55 -7.09 -25.22 -10.81
CA ILE A 55 -7.67 -24.17 -11.64
C ILE A 55 -6.71 -23.88 -12.81
N GLY A 56 -5.40 -23.99 -12.57
CA GLY A 56 -4.37 -23.79 -13.59
C GLY A 56 -4.11 -22.31 -13.91
N ILE A 57 -4.57 -21.39 -13.05
CA ILE A 57 -4.23 -19.97 -13.16
C ILE A 57 -2.80 -19.78 -12.61
N PRO A 58 -1.91 -19.11 -13.35
CA PRO A 58 -0.56 -18.82 -12.89
C PRO A 58 -0.51 -18.09 -11.54
N VAL A 59 0.15 -18.73 -10.57
CA VAL A 59 0.43 -18.18 -9.24
C VAL A 59 1.89 -18.42 -8.88
N THR A 60 2.54 -17.41 -8.32
CA THR A 60 3.96 -17.43 -7.93
C THR A 60 4.16 -16.90 -6.52
N ALA A 61 5.02 -17.55 -5.74
CA ALA A 61 5.43 -17.07 -4.42
C ALA A 61 6.83 -16.46 -4.47
N VAL A 62 6.98 -15.20 -4.04
CA VAL A 62 8.26 -14.48 -3.96
C VAL A 62 8.71 -14.43 -2.50
N ILE A 63 9.91 -14.91 -2.20
CA ILE A 63 10.35 -15.17 -0.83
C ILE A 63 11.51 -14.24 -0.44
N ARG A 64 11.26 -13.36 0.53
CA ARG A 64 12.22 -12.47 1.22
C ARG A 64 12.37 -12.91 2.68
N PRO A 65 13.32 -13.80 3.01
CA PRO A 65 13.40 -14.41 4.35
C PRO A 65 13.59 -13.40 5.49
N GLU A 66 14.34 -12.34 5.23
CA GLU A 66 14.68 -11.29 6.21
C GLU A 66 13.75 -10.06 6.10
N ALA A 67 12.61 -10.18 5.42
CA ALA A 67 11.62 -9.09 5.36
C ALA A 67 11.10 -8.75 6.76
N LEU A 68 10.78 -7.48 6.97
CA LEU A 68 10.27 -7.00 8.25
C LEU A 68 8.78 -7.34 8.43
N THR A 69 8.01 -7.38 7.36
CA THR A 69 6.57 -7.59 7.41
C THR A 69 6.18 -9.02 7.03
N LEU A 70 6.15 -9.29 5.72
CA LEU A 70 5.79 -10.57 5.15
C LEU A 70 6.99 -11.16 4.43
N SER A 71 7.36 -12.38 4.79
CA SER A 71 8.47 -13.08 4.15
C SER A 71 8.11 -13.63 2.77
N THR A 72 6.82 -13.65 2.42
CA THR A 72 6.33 -14.16 1.14
C THR A 72 5.27 -13.24 0.55
N SER A 73 5.48 -12.80 -0.69
CA SER A 73 4.50 -12.08 -1.52
C SER A 73 3.90 -13.00 -2.58
N SER A 74 2.65 -12.75 -2.99
CA SER A 74 1.91 -13.64 -3.90
C SER A 74 1.63 -12.96 -5.24
N GLY A 75 2.33 -13.42 -6.27
CA GLY A 75 2.07 -13.03 -7.64
C GLY A 75 0.95 -13.85 -8.30
N LYS A 76 0.14 -13.18 -9.11
CA LYS A 76 -0.93 -13.78 -9.91
C LYS A 76 -0.99 -13.17 -11.31
N GLY A 77 -1.39 -13.95 -12.31
CA GLY A 77 -1.51 -13.42 -13.67
C GLY A 77 -2.22 -14.36 -14.64
N LEU A 78 -2.55 -13.86 -15.83
CA LEU A 78 -3.09 -14.69 -16.92
C LEU A 78 -2.02 -15.58 -17.58
N ASP A 79 -0.76 -15.24 -17.38
CA ASP A 79 0.41 -16.01 -17.80
C ASP A 79 1.49 -15.95 -16.71
N LEU A 80 2.51 -16.80 -16.83
CA LEU A 80 3.56 -16.92 -15.82
C LEU A 80 4.38 -15.63 -15.68
N CYS A 81 4.66 -14.91 -16.77
CA CYS A 81 5.42 -13.66 -16.72
C CYS A 81 4.66 -12.60 -15.90
N THR A 82 3.36 -12.44 -16.17
CA THR A 82 2.49 -11.52 -15.40
C THR A 82 2.45 -11.89 -13.92
N SER A 83 2.36 -13.19 -13.60
CA SER A 83 2.41 -13.67 -12.22
C SER A 83 3.73 -13.32 -11.53
N LEU A 84 4.86 -13.60 -12.16
CA LEU A 84 6.20 -13.29 -11.64
C LEU A 84 6.36 -11.80 -11.37
N VAL A 85 5.97 -10.96 -12.34
CA VAL A 85 6.00 -9.50 -12.20
C VAL A 85 5.11 -9.04 -11.06
N SER A 86 3.88 -9.56 -10.97
CA SER A 86 2.96 -9.23 -9.87
C SER A 86 3.59 -9.50 -8.50
N GLY A 87 4.18 -10.68 -8.31
CA GLY A 87 4.76 -11.06 -7.02
C GLY A 87 6.01 -10.26 -6.68
N LEU A 88 6.86 -9.95 -7.68
CA LEU A 88 8.04 -9.14 -7.47
C LEU A 88 7.69 -7.67 -7.19
N MET A 89 6.68 -7.12 -7.86
CA MET A 89 6.23 -5.74 -7.63
C MET A 89 5.62 -5.56 -6.23
N GLU A 90 4.85 -6.52 -5.74
CA GLU A 90 4.35 -6.54 -4.35
C GLU A 90 5.52 -6.62 -3.34
N SER A 91 6.50 -7.47 -3.62
CA SER A 91 7.69 -7.63 -2.79
C SER A 91 8.55 -6.36 -2.74
N LEU A 92 8.70 -5.67 -3.87
CA LEU A 92 9.36 -4.36 -3.99
C LEU A 92 8.60 -3.27 -3.22
N GLU A 93 7.29 -3.24 -3.37
CA GLU A 93 6.41 -2.29 -2.69
C GLU A 93 6.54 -2.40 -1.17
N LEU A 94 6.43 -3.63 -0.64
CA LEU A 94 6.64 -3.89 0.79
C LEU A 94 8.05 -3.49 1.23
N HIS A 95 9.08 -3.83 0.45
CA HIS A 95 10.45 -3.43 0.74
C HIS A 95 10.59 -1.91 0.89
N CYS A 96 10.01 -1.13 -0.04
CA CYS A 96 10.03 0.32 0.03
C CYS A 96 9.33 0.87 1.28
N ALA A 97 8.23 0.26 1.71
CA ALA A 97 7.51 0.69 2.91
C ALA A 97 8.21 0.27 4.22
N GLU A 98 8.95 -0.84 4.21
CA GLU A 98 9.78 -1.31 5.32
C GLU A 98 11.01 -0.42 5.55
N GLU A 99 11.65 0.00 4.46
CA GLU A 99 12.85 0.84 4.45
C GLU A 99 12.55 2.34 4.39
N ALA A 100 11.28 2.74 4.49
CA ALA A 100 10.87 4.13 4.42
C ALA A 100 11.47 4.95 5.57
N ASP A 101 12.43 5.81 5.24
CA ASP A 101 13.01 6.80 6.15
C ASP A 101 12.31 8.16 5.97
N LEU A 102 11.24 8.36 6.74
CA LEU A 102 10.41 9.55 6.66
C LEU A 102 10.65 10.45 7.88
N SER A 103 10.85 11.74 7.62
CA SER A 103 10.79 12.75 8.68
C SER A 103 9.39 12.80 9.29
N TYR A 104 9.33 12.95 10.61
CA TYR A 104 8.08 13.05 11.34
C TYR A 104 8.13 14.06 12.48
N LEU A 105 6.96 14.57 12.84
CA LEU A 105 6.71 15.39 14.02
C LEU A 105 6.09 14.50 15.09
N HIS A 106 6.56 14.62 16.33
CA HIS A 106 5.97 13.94 17.48
C HIS A 106 5.25 14.97 18.35
N LEU A 107 3.95 15.16 18.13
CA LEU A 107 3.16 16.24 18.71
C LEU A 107 1.71 15.80 18.97
N PRO A 108 1.03 16.37 19.98
CA PRO A 108 -0.42 16.26 20.09
C PRO A 108 -1.12 16.87 18.87
N TYR A 109 -2.27 16.32 18.50
CA TYR A 109 -3.05 16.77 17.34
C TYR A 109 -3.40 18.27 17.44
N HIS A 110 -3.77 18.77 18.62
CA HIS A 110 -4.13 20.18 18.81
C HIS A 110 -2.95 21.16 18.60
N GLU A 111 -1.71 20.69 18.79
CA GLU A 111 -0.53 21.50 18.47
C GLU A 111 -0.18 21.40 17.01
N LEU A 112 -0.25 20.19 16.45
CA LEU A 112 0.01 19.92 15.05
C LEU A 112 -0.90 20.77 14.16
N SER A 113 -2.21 20.80 14.44
CA SER A 113 -3.21 21.54 13.66
C SER A 113 -3.02 23.05 13.68
N LYS A 114 -2.22 23.59 14.60
CA LYS A 114 -1.84 25.01 14.65
C LYS A 114 -0.62 25.32 13.80
N ARG A 115 0.19 24.31 13.46
CA ARG A 115 1.48 24.46 12.75
C ARG A 115 1.36 24.09 11.28
N VAL A 116 0.61 23.05 10.97
CA VAL A 116 0.46 22.49 9.61
C VAL A 116 -0.99 22.13 9.34
N LYS A 117 -1.34 21.95 8.07
CA LYS A 117 -2.64 21.40 7.67
C LYS A 117 -2.75 19.95 8.16
N THR A 118 -3.94 19.56 8.63
CA THR A 118 -4.19 18.23 9.16
C THR A 118 -5.47 17.66 8.58
N ILE A 119 -5.54 16.32 8.50
CA ILE A 119 -6.81 15.62 8.28
C ILE A 119 -7.76 15.99 9.44
N PRO A 120 -9.02 16.37 9.17
CA PRO A 120 -10.00 16.61 10.22
C PRO A 120 -10.09 15.44 11.21
N ILE A 121 -10.21 15.75 12.50
CA ILE A 121 -10.11 14.76 13.58
C ILE A 121 -11.13 13.62 13.44
N ASP A 122 -12.34 13.94 12.96
CA ASP A 122 -13.44 13.01 12.70
C ASP A 122 -13.23 12.12 11.46
N ARG A 123 -12.20 12.42 10.67
CA ARG A 123 -11.80 11.68 9.46
C ARG A 123 -10.46 10.96 9.61
N LEU A 124 -9.87 10.98 10.80
CA LEU A 124 -8.65 10.25 11.07
C LEU A 124 -8.89 8.74 10.91
N PRO A 125 -7.96 7.98 10.28
CA PRO A 125 -8.09 6.54 10.07
C PRO A 125 -7.75 5.77 11.35
N LEU A 126 -8.52 6.01 12.41
CA LEU A 126 -8.34 5.38 13.70
C LEU A 126 -8.67 3.89 13.61
N ARG A 127 -7.85 3.08 14.28
CA ARG A 127 -8.16 1.65 14.40
C ARG A 127 -9.43 1.43 15.24
N LYS A 128 -10.02 0.24 15.11
CA LYS A 128 -11.12 -0.17 15.99
C LYS A 128 -10.70 -0.12 17.46
N ASN A 129 -11.51 0.53 18.30
CA ASN A 129 -11.24 0.76 19.73
C ASN A 129 -9.93 1.55 19.99
N SER A 130 -9.56 2.46 19.08
CA SER A 130 -8.41 3.35 19.25
C SER A 130 -8.48 4.12 20.57
N LEU A 131 -7.33 4.26 21.24
CA LEU A 131 -7.14 5.09 22.43
C LEU A 131 -6.64 6.50 22.09
N PHE A 132 -6.79 6.92 20.83
CA PHE A 132 -6.37 8.23 20.37
C PHE A 132 -6.95 9.34 21.24
N ARG A 133 -6.08 10.27 21.65
CA ARG A 133 -6.48 11.49 22.35
C ARG A 133 -5.83 12.70 21.67
N PRO A 134 -6.57 13.77 21.38
CA PRO A 134 -6.02 14.96 20.71
C PRO A 134 -4.87 15.63 21.49
N ASP A 135 -4.84 15.44 22.81
CA ASP A 135 -3.86 16.02 23.74
C ASP A 135 -2.65 15.11 23.99
N TRP A 136 -2.65 13.90 23.43
CA TRP A 136 -1.53 12.97 23.57
C TRP A 136 -0.66 13.00 22.31
N PRO A 137 0.68 12.99 22.47
CA PRO A 137 1.59 12.99 21.34
C PRO A 137 1.39 11.77 20.43
N GLU A 138 1.38 12.02 19.13
CA GLU A 138 1.39 11.01 18.07
C GLU A 138 2.44 11.37 17.03
N ARG A 139 2.87 10.39 16.23
CA ARG A 139 3.84 10.61 15.15
C ARG A 139 3.14 10.93 13.84
N TRP A 140 3.52 12.04 13.22
CA TRP A 140 2.92 12.56 12.00
C TRP A 140 3.99 12.82 10.95
N THR A 141 3.75 12.37 9.72
CA THR A 141 4.58 12.73 8.56
C THR A 141 3.76 13.58 7.59
N ILE A 142 4.40 14.11 6.54
CA ILE A 142 3.77 15.02 5.58
C ILE A 142 3.39 14.26 4.31
N GLY A 143 2.09 14.12 4.09
CA GLY A 143 1.50 13.67 2.84
C GLY A 143 1.16 14.82 1.90
N TRP A 144 0.51 14.49 0.79
CA TRP A 144 0.04 15.46 -0.21
C TRP A 144 -1.43 15.23 -0.52
N ASP A 145 -2.26 16.26 -0.32
CA ASP A 145 -3.66 16.24 -0.72
C ASP A 145 -3.76 16.48 -2.24
N LEU A 146 -4.19 15.46 -2.99
CA LEU A 146 -4.31 15.53 -4.45
C LEU A 146 -5.44 16.43 -4.93
N PHE A 147 -6.45 16.72 -4.10
CA PHE A 147 -7.56 17.59 -4.47
C PHE A 147 -7.25 19.04 -4.16
N ASN A 148 -6.76 19.30 -2.95
CA ASN A 148 -6.44 20.66 -2.50
C ASN A 148 -5.05 21.13 -2.93
N GLN A 149 -4.20 20.21 -3.42
CA GLN A 149 -2.84 20.48 -3.88
C GLN A 149 -1.99 21.17 -2.79
N GLU A 150 -2.09 20.64 -1.57
CA GLU A 150 -1.34 21.14 -0.42
C GLU A 150 -0.74 19.99 0.41
N GLU A 151 0.29 20.31 1.19
CA GLU A 151 0.84 19.39 2.18
C GLU A 151 -0.16 19.20 3.32
N VAL A 152 -0.32 17.95 3.77
CA VAL A 152 -1.20 17.61 4.90
C VAL A 152 -0.51 16.61 5.81
N ALA A 153 -0.57 16.84 7.11
CA ALA A 153 -0.03 15.91 8.07
C ALA A 153 -0.91 14.64 8.15
N VAL A 154 -0.25 13.49 8.09
CA VAL A 154 -0.86 12.16 8.15
C VAL A 154 -0.18 11.32 9.24
N PRO A 155 -0.89 10.38 9.87
CA PRO A 155 -0.28 9.51 10.88
C PRO A 155 0.86 8.70 10.26
N LEU A 156 2.04 8.72 10.89
CA LEU A 156 3.22 8.01 10.38
C LEU A 156 2.95 6.50 10.25
N LEU A 157 2.27 5.91 11.24
CA LEU A 157 1.92 4.49 11.27
C LEU A 157 1.06 4.02 10.09
N SER A 158 0.31 4.94 9.46
CA SER A 158 -0.51 4.63 8.29
C SER A 158 0.27 4.70 6.97
N VAL A 159 1.57 5.02 7.00
CA VAL A 159 2.41 5.19 5.80
C VAL A 159 3.55 4.18 5.77
N ILE A 160 4.16 3.88 6.92
CA ILE A 160 5.32 2.98 7.01
C ILE A 160 4.91 1.53 7.27
N HIS A 161 5.80 0.59 6.96
CA HIS A 161 5.65 -0.84 7.27
C HIS A 161 6.82 -1.36 8.10
N ASN A 162 7.24 -0.58 9.10
CA ASN A 162 8.40 -0.90 9.92
C ASN A 162 8.03 -1.06 11.40
N TYR A 163 7.76 -2.31 11.80
CA TYR A 163 7.41 -2.63 13.19
C TYR A 163 8.57 -2.41 14.18
N LYS A 164 9.83 -2.26 13.73
CA LYS A 164 10.95 -1.96 14.64
C LYS A 164 10.83 -0.55 15.20
N ILE A 165 10.39 0.41 14.38
CA ILE A 165 10.12 1.80 14.79
C ILE A 165 9.00 1.87 15.85
N VAL A 166 8.07 0.91 15.78
CA VAL A 166 6.95 0.77 16.72
C VAL A 166 7.41 0.17 18.05
N ARG A 167 8.24 -0.88 18.00
CA ARG A 167 8.72 -1.57 19.21
C ARG A 167 9.69 -0.76 20.06
N GLN A 168 10.33 0.25 19.50
CA GLN A 168 11.30 1.09 20.21
C GLN A 168 10.64 2.11 21.15
N GLU A 169 9.32 2.33 21.03
CA GLU A 169 8.59 3.32 21.83
C GLU A 169 7.45 2.67 22.62
N PRO A 170 7.69 2.23 23.88
CA PRO A 170 6.67 1.60 24.74
C PRO A 170 5.46 2.50 25.05
N SER A 171 5.58 3.80 24.80
CA SER A 171 4.53 4.80 25.02
C SER A 171 3.56 4.94 23.85
N GLU A 172 3.78 4.22 22.74
CA GLU A 172 2.93 4.31 21.57
C GLU A 172 1.54 3.70 21.84
N LEU A 173 0.50 4.50 21.64
CA LEU A 173 -0.90 4.09 21.87
C LEU A 173 -1.42 3.13 20.79
N HIS A 174 -0.66 3.00 19.69
CA HIS A 174 -1.06 2.32 18.47
C HIS A 174 -2.44 2.78 18.00
N SER A 175 -2.69 4.10 17.97
CA SER A 175 -3.97 4.71 17.63
C SER A 175 -4.42 4.43 16.18
N PHE A 176 -3.48 4.11 15.31
CA PHE A 176 -3.65 3.89 13.87
C PHE A 176 -3.20 2.49 13.48
N GLU A 177 -3.78 1.94 12.42
CA GLU A 177 -3.34 0.65 11.88
C GLU A 177 -2.18 0.81 10.91
N MET A 178 -1.23 -0.12 11.00
CA MET A 178 -0.15 -0.31 10.03
C MET A 178 -0.58 -1.42 9.06
N THR A 179 -1.06 -1.03 7.88
CA THR A 179 -1.65 -1.94 6.88
C THR A 179 -1.16 -1.57 5.49
N SER A 180 -1.08 -2.55 4.59
CA SER A 180 -0.68 -2.31 3.20
C SER A 180 -1.80 -1.72 2.33
N ASN A 181 -2.98 -1.41 2.90
CA ASN A 181 -4.09 -0.88 2.13
C ASN A 181 -3.70 0.44 1.46
N GLY A 182 -3.76 0.45 0.13
CA GLY A 182 -3.43 1.62 -0.68
C GLY A 182 -1.93 1.83 -0.89
N LEU A 183 -1.08 0.97 -0.33
CA LEU A 183 0.31 0.87 -0.73
C LEU A 183 0.35 0.26 -2.14
N ALA A 184 1.20 0.80 -3.01
CA ALA A 184 1.23 0.38 -4.41
C ALA A 184 2.57 0.69 -5.09
N SER A 185 3.02 -0.21 -5.95
CA SER A 185 4.11 0.04 -6.91
C SER A 185 3.62 0.08 -8.36
N GLY A 186 4.46 0.62 -9.25
CA GLY A 186 4.17 0.70 -10.69
C GLY A 186 5.39 1.16 -11.48
N ASN A 187 5.34 0.98 -12.81
CA ASN A 187 6.39 1.43 -13.72
C ASN A 187 6.46 2.97 -13.85
N HIS A 188 5.44 3.67 -13.32
CA HIS A 188 5.33 5.12 -13.34
C HIS A 188 4.53 5.56 -12.11
N PHE A 189 4.76 6.79 -11.64
CA PHE A 189 4.05 7.37 -10.48
C PHE A 189 2.52 7.22 -10.59
N LEU A 190 1.96 7.52 -11.77
CA LEU A 190 0.52 7.37 -12.01
C LEU A 190 -0.01 5.93 -11.97
N GLU A 191 0.82 4.92 -12.25
CA GLU A 191 0.40 3.54 -12.08
C GLU A 191 0.32 3.17 -10.60
N ALA A 192 1.35 3.53 -9.82
CA ALA A 192 1.36 3.30 -8.38
C ALA A 192 0.19 4.05 -7.72
N LEU A 193 0.01 5.33 -8.05
CA LEU A 193 -1.08 6.14 -7.53
C LEU A 193 -2.46 5.55 -7.86
N ALA A 194 -2.69 5.16 -9.11
CA ALA A 194 -3.97 4.58 -9.51
C ALA A 194 -4.22 3.23 -8.83
N ALA A 195 -3.21 2.36 -8.74
CA ALA A 195 -3.33 1.07 -8.08
C ALA A 195 -3.65 1.23 -6.58
N GLY A 196 -2.97 2.13 -5.86
CA GLY A 196 -3.26 2.39 -4.46
C GLY A 196 -4.68 2.91 -4.23
N ILE A 197 -5.15 3.86 -5.05
CA ILE A 197 -6.53 4.35 -4.98
C ILE A 197 -7.55 3.25 -5.29
N TYR A 198 -7.31 2.44 -6.31
CA TYR A 198 -8.22 1.35 -6.66
C TYR A 198 -8.29 0.28 -5.57
N GLU A 199 -7.18 -0.03 -4.91
CA GLU A 199 -7.20 -0.94 -3.77
C GLU A 199 -8.01 -0.35 -2.61
N LEU A 200 -7.87 0.94 -2.31
CA LEU A 200 -8.68 1.57 -1.26
C LEU A 200 -10.18 1.52 -1.58
N ILE A 201 -10.56 1.75 -2.84
CA ILE A 201 -11.96 1.62 -3.31
C ILE A 201 -12.43 0.17 -3.19
N GLU A 202 -11.60 -0.81 -3.55
CA GLU A 202 -11.91 -2.24 -3.40
C GLU A 202 -12.19 -2.59 -1.93
N ARG A 203 -11.30 -2.16 -1.02
CA ARG A 203 -11.39 -2.45 0.42
C ARG A 203 -12.62 -1.80 1.05
N ASP A 204 -12.94 -0.57 0.65
CA ASP A 204 -14.16 0.12 1.08
C ASP A 204 -15.42 -0.63 0.62
N ALA A 205 -15.47 -1.03 -0.65
CA ALA A 205 -16.59 -1.79 -1.21
C ALA A 205 -16.79 -3.15 -0.51
N ILE A 206 -15.69 -3.88 -0.24
CA ILE A 206 -15.72 -5.14 0.51
C ILE A 206 -16.25 -4.90 1.93
N THR A 207 -15.80 -3.85 2.60
CA THR A 207 -16.25 -3.50 3.97
C THR A 207 -17.74 -3.18 4.00
N CYS A 208 -18.21 -2.34 3.08
CA CYS A 208 -19.64 -2.00 2.95
C CYS A 208 -20.48 -3.26 2.68
N HIS A 209 -19.98 -4.15 1.82
CA HIS A 209 -20.66 -5.41 1.50
C HIS A 209 -20.76 -6.34 2.71
N MET A 210 -19.66 -6.54 3.44
CA MET A 210 -19.65 -7.38 4.64
C MET A 210 -20.61 -6.83 5.71
N PHE A 211 -20.60 -5.52 5.95
CA PHE A 211 -21.49 -4.88 6.91
C PHE A 211 -22.98 -5.04 6.51
N ALA A 212 -23.30 -4.87 5.23
CA ALA A 212 -24.65 -5.08 4.73
C ALA A 212 -25.12 -6.54 4.94
N PHE A 213 -24.25 -7.52 4.70
CA PHE A 213 -24.54 -8.95 4.88
C PHE A 213 -24.79 -9.33 6.34
N GLU A 214 -23.95 -8.83 7.26
CA GLU A 214 -24.14 -9.03 8.70
C GLU A 214 -25.48 -8.45 9.17
N THR A 215 -25.85 -7.27 8.65
CA THR A 215 -27.10 -6.59 8.99
C THR A 215 -28.33 -7.39 8.57
N VAL A 216 -28.30 -8.03 7.39
CA VAL A 216 -29.41 -8.85 6.89
C VAL A 216 -29.38 -10.31 7.35
N LYS A 217 -28.41 -10.71 8.19
CA LYS A 217 -28.20 -12.10 8.66
C LYS A 217 -28.12 -13.13 7.52
N ALA A 218 -27.68 -12.70 6.33
CA ALA A 218 -27.47 -13.62 5.22
C ALA A 218 -26.19 -14.42 5.45
N ALA A 219 -26.19 -15.69 5.06
CA ALA A 219 -24.97 -16.49 5.10
C ALA A 219 -23.95 -15.87 4.13
N LEU A 220 -22.73 -15.58 4.63
CA LEU A 220 -21.63 -15.18 3.76
C LEU A 220 -21.36 -16.32 2.76
N PRO A 221 -21.17 -16.01 1.46
CA PRO A 221 -20.70 -16.99 0.50
C PRO A 221 -19.41 -17.61 1.02
N ARG A 222 -19.35 -18.94 1.10
CA ARG A 222 -18.10 -19.64 1.42
C ARG A 222 -17.24 -19.60 0.15
N VAL A 223 -16.12 -18.89 0.20
CA VAL A 223 -15.06 -18.94 -0.82
C VAL A 223 -14.07 -20.03 -0.44
#